data_AF-A0AAU2PBM6-F1
#
_entry.id   AF-A0AAU2PBM6-F1
#
_cell.length_a   1.000
_cell.length_b   1.000
_cell.length_c   1.000
_cell.angle_alpha   90.00
_cell.angle_beta   90.00
_cell.angle_gamma   90.00
#
_symmetry.space_group_name_H-M   'P 1'
#
loop_
_entity.id
_entity.type
_entity.pdbx_description
1 polymer ?
#
loop_
_entity_poly.entity_id
_entity_poly.type
_entity_poly.pdbx_seq_one_letter_code
_entity_poly.pdbx_strand_id
1 'polypeptide(L)'
;MDLVMSPWEAGERVEYVQELVGKGDLDKLAQVLLFSSAEHEGVGVGAVLRAMPQGDREVLAQAFGEYVGTTRGVGDGRERGLVLLALVTRTSAAGAWCDAWNALLEKWAEQYWYAQTMDELWVLSGALLDAGRSLSGEVVGLLRRSELEGFWDHVPTASILERLTEPVLNPGEPWADSVLAELSTLGAEWIVLVRHLLAVPGGAHTRAWDRRAAELADALGPERVRRTAEAWLERAAEGGGGSDGAYDRYNRPALRGLALLLSLLPAHPRTVRVLGALVERPPVKATVAGSGVQALARLAGGAGRPELERLADCVTHKVTLKQIRAALAV
;
A
#
# COMPACT_ATOMS: atom_id res chain seq x y z
N MET A 1 -18.59 17.18 -20.74
CA MET A 1 -18.21 16.25 -19.65
C MET A 1 -17.44 17.12 -18.68
N ASP A 2 -17.97 17.32 -17.47
CA ASP A 2 -17.34 18.22 -16.50
C ASP A 2 -15.95 17.67 -16.16
N LEU A 3 -14.94 18.53 -16.23
CA LEU A 3 -13.57 18.15 -15.90
C LEU A 3 -13.49 17.91 -14.40
N VAL A 4 -13.07 16.71 -14.03
CA VAL A 4 -12.71 16.41 -12.64
C VAL A 4 -11.46 17.23 -12.33
N MET A 5 -11.59 18.20 -11.42
CA MET A 5 -10.47 19.01 -10.96
C MET A 5 -10.01 18.53 -9.59
N SER A 6 -8.72 18.69 -9.34
CA SER A 6 -8.16 18.50 -8.01
C SER A 6 -8.60 19.65 -7.08
N PRO A 7 -8.90 19.41 -5.79
CA PRO A 7 -9.29 20.47 -4.86
C PRO A 7 -8.23 21.58 -4.70
N TRP A 8 -6.98 21.29 -5.07
CA TRP A 8 -5.83 22.18 -4.97
C TRP A 8 -5.52 22.89 -6.30
N GLU A 9 -6.29 22.63 -7.35
CA GLU A 9 -6.06 23.16 -8.69
C GLU A 9 -6.95 24.38 -8.97
N ALA A 10 -6.33 25.50 -9.36
CA ALA A 10 -7.06 26.72 -9.72
C ALA A 10 -7.71 26.56 -11.11
N GLY A 11 -9.03 26.76 -11.20
CA GLY A 11 -9.78 26.65 -12.47
C GLY A 11 -9.25 27.57 -13.57
N GLU A 12 -8.86 28.80 -13.22
CA GLU A 12 -8.25 29.78 -14.13
C GLU A 12 -6.99 29.22 -14.83
N ARG A 13 -6.22 28.37 -14.15
CA ARG A 13 -5.04 27.73 -14.74
C ARG A 13 -5.44 26.70 -15.80
N VAL A 14 -6.47 25.90 -15.52
CA VAL A 14 -6.98 24.90 -16.48
C VAL A 14 -7.52 25.61 -17.72
N GLU A 15 -8.30 26.68 -17.54
CA GLU A 15 -8.83 27.50 -18.63
C GLU A 15 -7.71 28.13 -19.46
N TYR A 16 -6.67 28.68 -18.82
CA TYR A 16 -5.53 29.25 -19.52
C TYR A 16 -4.74 28.21 -20.32
N VAL A 17 -4.52 27.01 -19.76
CA VAL A 17 -3.89 25.90 -20.48
C VAL A 17 -4.75 25.47 -21.68
N GLN A 18 -6.08 25.39 -21.52
CA GLN A 18 -7.00 25.09 -22.62
C GLN A 18 -6.94 26.15 -23.72
N GLU A 19 -6.85 27.43 -23.36
CA GLU A 19 -6.71 28.52 -24.32
C GLU A 19 -5.43 28.38 -25.15
N LEU A 20 -4.29 28.08 -24.52
CA LEU A 20 -3.02 27.88 -25.21
C LEU A 20 -3.07 26.67 -26.15
N VAL A 21 -3.67 25.56 -25.71
CA VAL A 21 -3.91 24.38 -26.56
C VAL A 21 -4.80 24.73 -27.74
N GLY A 22 -5.89 25.46 -27.52
CA GLY A 22 -6.82 25.87 -28.59
C GLY A 22 -6.19 26.81 -29.62
N LYS A 23 -5.19 27.60 -29.23
CA LYS A 23 -4.38 28.45 -30.12
C LYS A 23 -3.27 27.69 -30.84
N GLY A 24 -2.92 26.49 -30.40
CA GLY A 24 -1.77 25.74 -30.90
C GLY A 24 -0.41 26.35 -30.51
N ASP A 25 -0.36 27.18 -29.46
CA ASP A 25 0.87 27.84 -28.99
C ASP A 25 1.65 26.91 -28.04
N LEU A 26 2.21 25.83 -28.60
CA LEU A 26 2.86 24.77 -27.83
C LEU A 26 4.13 25.23 -27.12
N ASP A 27 4.87 26.19 -27.68
CA ASP A 27 6.06 26.77 -27.06
C ASP A 27 5.69 27.56 -25.81
N LYS A 28 4.66 28.40 -25.91
CA LYS A 28 4.17 29.15 -24.74
C LYS A 28 3.60 28.22 -23.69
N LEU A 29 2.85 27.19 -24.12
CA LEU A 29 2.32 26.17 -23.23
C LEU A 29 3.43 25.45 -22.46
N ALA A 30 4.49 24.99 -23.15
CA ALA A 30 5.62 24.34 -22.51
C ALA A 30 6.31 25.27 -21.49
N GLN A 31 6.51 26.54 -21.84
CA GLN A 31 7.06 27.54 -20.92
C GLN A 31 6.18 27.73 -19.68
N VAL A 32 4.87 27.89 -19.86
CA VAL A 32 3.92 28.10 -18.77
C VAL A 32 3.90 26.92 -17.81
N LEU A 33 3.96 25.69 -18.34
CA LEU A 33 3.95 24.48 -17.52
C LEU A 33 5.27 24.28 -16.78
N LEU A 34 6.42 24.43 -17.46
CA LEU A 34 7.75 24.21 -16.87
C LEU A 34 8.11 25.25 -15.78
N PHE A 35 7.68 26.50 -15.96
CA PHE A 35 8.06 27.61 -15.09
C PHE A 35 6.89 28.11 -14.22
N SER A 36 5.83 27.32 -14.11
CA SER A 36 4.74 27.63 -13.19
C SER A 36 5.24 27.67 -11.75
N SER A 37 4.67 28.56 -10.92
CA SER A 37 4.84 28.54 -9.48
C SER A 37 3.82 27.62 -8.77
N ALA A 38 2.94 26.96 -9.51
CA ALA A 38 1.97 26.03 -8.94
C ALA A 38 2.71 24.86 -8.27
N GLU A 39 2.25 24.43 -7.10
CA GLU A 39 2.87 23.32 -6.37
C GLU A 39 2.61 21.97 -7.04
N HIS A 40 1.49 21.84 -7.75
CA HIS A 40 1.05 20.61 -8.40
C HIS A 40 0.61 20.84 -9.84
N GLU A 41 0.73 19.83 -10.70
CA GLU A 41 0.16 19.92 -12.06
C GLU A 41 -1.36 19.88 -12.06
N GLY A 42 -1.97 19.08 -11.18
CA GLY A 42 -3.42 18.95 -11.07
C GLY A 42 -4.05 18.02 -12.11
N VAL A 43 -5.18 17.43 -11.74
CA VAL A 43 -5.91 16.45 -12.57
C VAL A 43 -6.50 17.09 -13.82
N GLY A 44 -6.95 18.35 -13.73
CA GLY A 44 -7.55 19.12 -14.81
C GLY A 44 -6.58 19.44 -15.94
N VAL A 45 -5.43 20.04 -15.64
CA VAL A 45 -4.34 20.26 -16.60
C VAL A 45 -3.91 18.93 -17.22
N GLY A 46 -3.74 17.88 -16.40
CA GLY A 46 -3.41 16.55 -16.89
C GLY A 46 -4.47 15.97 -17.84
N ALA A 47 -5.75 16.24 -17.62
CA ALA A 47 -6.83 15.84 -18.53
C ALA A 47 -6.78 16.61 -19.86
N VAL A 48 -6.52 17.92 -19.83
CA VAL A 48 -6.37 18.75 -21.02
C VAL A 48 -5.19 18.27 -21.87
N LEU A 49 -4.02 18.07 -21.26
CA LEU A 49 -2.83 17.58 -21.95
C LEU A 49 -3.03 16.20 -22.57
N ARG A 50 -3.74 15.29 -21.87
CA ARG A 50 -4.04 13.95 -22.39
C ARG A 50 -5.04 13.94 -23.53
N ALA A 51 -5.91 14.95 -23.64
CA ALA A 51 -6.89 15.09 -24.71
C ALA A 51 -6.30 15.68 -26.01
N MET A 52 -5.06 16.18 -25.98
CA MET A 52 -4.39 16.76 -27.14
C MET A 52 -4.13 15.73 -28.25
N PRO A 53 -4.11 16.16 -29.53
CA PRO A 53 -3.64 15.34 -30.63
C PRO A 53 -2.26 14.72 -30.34
N GLN A 54 -2.02 13.51 -30.85
CA GLN A 54 -0.75 12.81 -30.60
C GLN A 54 0.48 13.61 -31.03
N GLY A 55 0.43 14.26 -32.21
CA GLY A 55 1.55 15.08 -32.70
C GLY A 55 1.90 16.24 -31.76
N ASP A 56 0.90 16.94 -31.23
CA ASP A 56 1.13 18.05 -30.29
C ASP A 56 1.73 17.55 -28.97
N ARG A 57 1.28 16.37 -28.50
CA ARG A 57 1.86 15.73 -27.31
C ARG A 57 3.31 15.31 -27.52
N GLU A 58 3.66 14.86 -28.73
CA GLU A 58 5.04 14.50 -29.08
C GLU A 58 5.96 15.73 -29.10
N VAL A 59 5.48 16.88 -29.60
CA VAL A 59 6.21 18.16 -29.55
C VAL A 59 6.45 18.59 -28.10
N LEU A 60 5.43 18.54 -27.25
CA LEU A 60 5.59 18.85 -25.82
C LEU A 60 6.53 17.86 -25.12
N ALA A 61 6.43 16.56 -25.42
CA ALA A 61 7.31 15.54 -24.87
C ALA A 61 8.78 15.82 -25.19
N GLN A 62 9.07 16.24 -26.43
CA GLN A 62 10.42 16.63 -26.82
C GLN A 62 10.89 17.85 -26.01
N ALA A 63 10.08 18.91 -25.92
CA ALA A 63 10.43 20.11 -25.16
C ALA A 63 10.70 19.80 -23.67
N PHE A 64 9.87 18.99 -23.04
CA PHE A 64 10.09 18.57 -21.64
C PHE A 64 11.31 17.67 -21.49
N GLY A 65 11.53 16.74 -22.43
CA GLY A 65 12.72 15.88 -22.44
C GLY A 65 14.03 16.66 -22.59
N GLU A 66 14.06 17.67 -23.47
CA GLU A 66 15.18 18.58 -23.63
C GLU A 66 15.44 19.36 -22.34
N TYR A 67 14.40 19.94 -21.74
CA TYR A 67 14.51 20.66 -20.47
C TYR A 67 15.06 19.78 -19.34
N VAL A 68 14.56 18.55 -19.19
CA VAL A 68 15.05 17.57 -18.21
C VAL A 68 16.51 17.21 -18.47
N GLY A 69 16.92 17.09 -19.74
CA GLY A 69 18.30 16.81 -20.14
C GLY A 69 19.28 17.96 -19.88
N THR A 70 18.84 19.21 -20.01
CA THR A 70 19.67 20.40 -19.76
C THR A 70 19.78 20.76 -18.29
N THR A 71 18.76 20.43 -17.48
CA THR A 71 18.72 20.79 -16.06
C THR A 71 19.58 19.81 -15.25
N ARG A 72 20.89 20.11 -15.18
CA ARG A 72 21.85 19.35 -14.37
C ARG A 72 21.78 19.78 -12.90
N GLY A 73 20.90 19.17 -12.11
CA GLY A 73 20.86 19.42 -10.66
C GLY A 73 19.57 18.99 -9.97
N VAL A 74 19.67 18.81 -8.64
CA VAL A 74 18.56 18.51 -7.72
C VAL A 74 17.72 19.78 -7.56
N GLY A 75 16.42 19.70 -7.84
CA GLY A 75 15.47 20.80 -7.63
C GLY A 75 14.13 20.56 -8.32
N ASP A 76 13.10 21.25 -7.82
CA ASP A 76 11.68 21.05 -8.17
C ASP A 76 11.39 21.14 -9.68
N GLY A 77 12.15 21.96 -10.42
CA GLY A 77 11.98 22.12 -11.87
C GLY A 77 12.21 20.83 -12.65
N ARG A 78 13.26 20.05 -12.32
CA ARG A 78 13.55 18.79 -13.03
C ARG A 78 12.47 17.74 -12.75
N GLU A 79 12.01 17.65 -11.50
CA GLU A 79 10.93 16.73 -11.10
C GLU A 79 9.63 17.08 -11.79
N ARG A 80 9.27 18.37 -11.84
CA ARG A 80 8.15 18.90 -12.62
C ARG A 80 8.24 18.51 -14.09
N GLY A 81 9.39 18.72 -14.72
CA GLY A 81 9.61 18.32 -16.12
C GLY A 81 9.39 16.83 -16.36
N LEU A 82 9.78 15.97 -15.42
CA LEU A 82 9.55 14.53 -15.50
C LEU A 82 8.05 14.17 -15.39
N VAL A 83 7.30 14.83 -14.51
CA VAL A 83 5.84 14.64 -14.38
C VAL A 83 5.12 15.08 -15.64
N LEU A 84 5.46 16.27 -16.16
CA LEU A 84 4.87 16.79 -17.40
C LEU A 84 5.16 15.86 -18.58
N LEU A 85 6.38 15.33 -18.66
CA LEU A 85 6.75 14.32 -19.65
C LEU A 85 5.89 13.05 -19.52
N ALA A 86 5.64 12.56 -18.30
CA ALA A 86 4.77 11.40 -18.06
C ALA A 86 3.31 11.65 -18.48
N LEU A 87 2.79 12.87 -18.27
CA LEU A 87 1.43 13.24 -18.68
C LEU A 87 1.21 13.13 -20.19
N VAL A 88 2.21 13.47 -21.00
CA VAL A 88 2.07 13.54 -22.47
C VAL A 88 2.47 12.26 -23.21
N THR A 89 3.29 11.38 -22.62
CA THR A 89 3.98 10.25 -23.33
C THR A 89 3.34 8.85 -23.22
N ARG A 90 2.09 8.76 -22.75
CA ARG A 90 1.36 7.56 -22.30
C ARG A 90 1.73 6.16 -22.82
N THR A 91 2.03 5.95 -24.11
CA THR A 91 2.25 4.60 -24.69
C THR A 91 3.60 4.40 -25.37
N SER A 92 4.46 5.42 -25.42
CA SER A 92 5.76 5.37 -26.09
C SER A 92 6.79 6.16 -25.31
N ALA A 93 7.14 5.67 -24.13
CA ALA A 93 8.18 6.27 -23.30
C ALA A 93 9.56 5.73 -23.72
N ALA A 94 10.52 6.63 -23.90
CA ALA A 94 11.91 6.24 -24.05
C ALA A 94 12.42 5.57 -22.75
N GLY A 95 13.28 4.55 -22.86
CA GLY A 95 13.78 3.81 -21.70
C GLY A 95 14.42 4.71 -20.63
N ALA A 96 15.19 5.71 -21.05
CA ALA A 96 15.82 6.67 -20.14
C ALA A 96 14.81 7.53 -19.35
N TRP A 97 13.61 7.76 -19.88
CA TRP A 97 12.55 8.47 -19.17
C TRP A 97 11.93 7.58 -18.09
N CYS A 98 11.67 6.30 -18.42
CA CYS A 98 11.21 5.32 -17.43
C CYS A 98 12.19 5.21 -16.26
N ASP A 99 13.50 5.14 -16.53
CA ASP A 99 14.51 5.04 -15.48
C ASP A 99 14.50 6.28 -14.57
N ALA A 100 14.31 7.47 -15.15
CA ALA A 100 14.21 8.73 -14.40
C ALA A 100 12.93 8.83 -13.57
N TRP A 101 11.78 8.38 -14.10
CA TRP A 101 10.53 8.29 -13.34
C TRP A 101 10.64 7.30 -12.19
N ASN A 102 11.24 6.13 -12.43
CA ASN A 102 11.44 5.15 -11.37
C ASN A 102 12.32 5.73 -10.25
N ALA A 103 13.46 6.33 -10.59
CA ALA A 103 14.34 6.94 -9.60
C ALA A 103 13.66 8.04 -8.77
N LEU A 104 12.76 8.82 -9.37
CA LEU A 104 11.98 9.83 -8.64
C LEU A 104 10.96 9.19 -7.69
N LEU A 105 10.27 8.13 -8.13
CA LEU A 105 9.36 7.37 -7.27
C LEU A 105 10.08 6.69 -6.11
N GLU A 106 11.25 6.07 -6.33
CA GLU A 106 12.05 5.49 -5.26
C GLU A 106 12.45 6.55 -4.23
N LYS A 107 12.91 7.71 -4.69
CA LYS A 107 13.23 8.85 -3.81
C LYS A 107 12.03 9.22 -2.94
N TRP A 108 10.83 9.29 -3.49
CA TRP A 108 9.63 9.59 -2.70
C TRP A 108 9.26 8.46 -1.73
N ALA A 109 9.41 7.20 -2.13
CA ALA A 109 9.17 6.06 -1.25
C ALA A 109 10.16 5.99 -0.07
N GLU A 110 11.40 6.46 -0.25
CA GLU A 110 12.37 6.61 0.83
C GLU A 110 12.03 7.76 1.79
N GLN A 111 11.45 8.85 1.27
CA GLN A 111 11.19 10.08 2.03
C GLN A 111 9.84 10.07 2.75
N TYR A 112 8.84 9.39 2.19
CA TYR A 112 7.45 9.50 2.63
C TYR A 112 6.88 8.13 3.00
N TRP A 113 6.22 8.05 4.16
CA TRP A 113 5.42 6.87 4.52
C TRP A 113 4.13 6.79 3.68
N TYR A 114 3.50 7.93 3.44
CA TYR A 114 2.35 8.10 2.55
C TYR A 114 2.40 9.51 1.94
N ALA A 115 1.82 9.69 0.76
CA ALA A 115 1.65 10.98 0.11
C ALA A 115 0.26 11.55 0.41
N GLN A 116 0.19 12.82 0.81
CA GLN A 116 -1.07 13.51 1.10
C GLN A 116 -1.72 14.08 -0.17
N THR A 117 -0.99 14.93 -0.91
CA THR A 117 -1.54 15.72 -2.03
C THR A 117 -0.68 15.67 -3.31
N MET A 118 0.36 14.83 -3.35
CA MET A 118 1.21 14.64 -4.53
C MET A 118 0.52 13.88 -5.69
N ASP A 119 -0.30 14.58 -6.49
CA ASP A 119 -0.92 14.03 -7.72
C ASP A 119 0.12 13.37 -8.64
N GLU A 120 1.34 13.90 -8.61
CA GLU A 120 2.50 13.45 -9.37
C GLU A 120 2.84 11.97 -9.14
N LEU A 121 2.62 11.46 -7.91
CA LEU A 121 2.84 10.07 -7.54
C LEU A 121 2.05 9.12 -8.44
N TRP A 122 0.76 9.42 -8.66
CA TRP A 122 -0.14 8.60 -9.47
C TRP A 122 0.16 8.73 -10.96
N VAL A 123 0.54 9.93 -11.41
CA VAL A 123 0.91 10.19 -12.82
C VAL A 123 2.13 9.37 -13.22
N LEU A 124 3.22 9.44 -12.45
CA LEU A 124 4.45 8.72 -12.75
C LEU A 124 4.25 7.20 -12.67
N SER A 125 3.52 6.74 -11.65
CA SER A 125 3.21 5.32 -11.46
C SER A 125 2.38 4.77 -12.64
N GLY A 126 1.35 5.51 -13.07
CA GLY A 126 0.55 5.16 -14.24
C GLY A 126 1.39 5.09 -15.52
N ALA A 127 2.28 6.06 -15.74
CA ALA A 127 3.14 6.10 -16.93
C ALA A 127 4.13 4.92 -16.99
N LEU A 128 4.75 4.54 -15.86
CA LEU A 128 5.61 3.36 -15.80
C LEU A 128 4.85 2.07 -16.10
N LEU A 129 3.68 1.90 -15.48
CA LEU A 129 2.87 0.71 -15.71
C LEU A 129 2.36 0.64 -17.16
N ASP A 130 1.96 1.78 -17.75
CA ASP A 130 1.54 1.86 -19.17
C ASP A 130 2.70 1.55 -20.13
N ALA A 131 3.94 1.86 -19.74
CA ALA A 131 5.16 1.45 -20.44
C ALA A 131 5.56 -0.02 -20.17
N GLY A 132 4.74 -0.80 -19.46
CA GLY A 132 5.01 -2.21 -19.13
C GLY A 132 6.13 -2.42 -18.11
N ARG A 133 6.49 -1.38 -17.34
CA ARG A 133 7.45 -1.49 -16.24
C ARG A 133 6.73 -1.87 -14.94
N SER A 134 7.43 -2.61 -14.08
CA SER A 134 7.01 -2.86 -12.70
C SER A 134 7.46 -1.72 -11.80
N LEU A 135 6.74 -1.50 -10.69
CA LEU A 135 7.17 -0.62 -9.60
C LEU A 135 7.90 -1.44 -8.53
N SER A 136 8.78 -0.81 -7.75
CA SER A 136 9.37 -1.43 -6.56
C SER A 136 8.32 -1.67 -5.46
N GLY A 137 8.66 -2.52 -4.49
CA GLY A 137 7.75 -2.81 -3.38
C GLY A 137 7.49 -1.58 -2.53
N GLU A 138 8.50 -0.75 -2.35
CA GLU A 138 8.51 0.48 -1.56
C GLU A 138 7.54 1.50 -2.17
N VAL A 139 7.59 1.69 -3.50
CA VAL A 139 6.66 2.54 -4.24
C VAL A 139 5.23 1.98 -4.18
N VAL A 140 5.04 0.67 -4.32
CA VAL A 140 3.71 0.03 -4.16
C VAL A 140 3.15 0.25 -2.75
N GLY A 141 4.00 0.14 -1.72
CA GLY A 141 3.65 0.41 -0.33
C GLY A 141 3.21 1.86 -0.13
N LEU A 142 3.99 2.82 -0.67
CA LEU A 142 3.66 4.24 -0.67
C LEU A 142 2.28 4.51 -1.31
N LEU A 143 2.01 3.95 -2.51
CA LEU A 143 0.74 4.12 -3.21
C LEU A 143 -0.46 3.58 -2.41
N ARG A 144 -0.36 2.34 -1.92
CA ARG A 144 -1.43 1.70 -1.13
C ARG A 144 -1.70 2.44 0.19
N ARG A 145 -0.65 2.92 0.87
CA ARG A 145 -0.80 3.73 2.09
C ARG A 145 -1.46 5.08 1.80
N SER A 146 -1.06 5.73 0.71
CA SER A 146 -1.63 7.02 0.28
C SER A 146 -3.13 6.91 -0.01
N GLU A 147 -3.55 5.84 -0.70
CA GLU A 147 -4.97 5.55 -0.95
C GLU A 147 -5.77 5.39 0.35
N LEU A 148 -5.23 4.62 1.32
CA LEU A 148 -5.93 4.31 2.57
C LEU A 148 -6.12 5.51 3.51
N GLU A 149 -5.49 6.65 3.24
CA GLU A 149 -5.76 7.91 3.94
C GLU A 149 -6.94 8.70 3.33
N GLY A 150 -7.40 8.35 2.13
CA GLY A 150 -8.66 8.85 1.57
C GLY A 150 -8.63 10.29 1.04
N PHE A 151 -7.45 10.80 0.66
CA PHE A 151 -7.32 12.15 0.08
C PHE A 151 -7.61 12.21 -1.43
N TRP A 152 -7.88 11.07 -2.08
CA TRP A 152 -7.72 10.89 -3.52
C TRP A 152 -9.01 10.65 -4.31
N ASP A 153 -10.18 10.99 -3.77
CA ASP A 153 -11.49 10.77 -4.42
C ASP A 153 -11.63 11.41 -5.83
N HIS A 154 -10.74 12.34 -6.18
CA HIS A 154 -10.68 13.06 -7.46
C HIS A 154 -9.71 12.42 -8.47
N VAL A 155 -8.88 11.45 -8.07
CA VAL A 155 -7.95 10.72 -8.94
C VAL A 155 -8.47 9.30 -9.13
N PRO A 156 -8.47 8.73 -10.35
CA PRO A 156 -8.88 7.33 -10.58
C PRO A 156 -7.81 6.32 -10.12
N THR A 157 -7.44 6.34 -8.83
CA THR A 157 -6.38 5.54 -8.21
C THR A 157 -6.64 4.04 -8.31
N ALA A 158 -7.91 3.62 -8.26
CA ALA A 158 -8.34 2.22 -8.35
C ALA A 158 -7.73 1.51 -9.57
N SER A 159 -7.72 2.15 -10.73
CA SER A 159 -7.18 1.56 -11.97
C SER A 159 -5.68 1.27 -11.91
N ILE A 160 -4.93 2.06 -11.14
CA ILE A 160 -3.51 1.81 -10.89
C ILE A 160 -3.37 0.68 -9.87
N LEU A 161 -4.07 0.78 -8.74
CA LEU A 161 -3.97 -0.18 -7.63
C LEU A 161 -4.37 -1.61 -8.02
N GLU A 162 -5.35 -1.77 -8.91
CA GLU A 162 -5.77 -3.08 -9.45
C GLU A 162 -4.64 -3.81 -10.20
N ARG A 163 -3.67 -3.06 -10.75
CA ARG A 163 -2.50 -3.62 -11.45
C ARG A 163 -1.38 -4.00 -10.48
N LEU A 164 -1.41 -3.50 -9.24
CA LEU A 164 -0.37 -3.70 -8.23
C LEU A 164 -0.65 -4.95 -7.40
N THR A 165 -0.41 -6.11 -7.99
CA THR A 165 -0.63 -7.42 -7.33
C THR A 165 0.53 -7.86 -6.45
N GLU A 166 1.72 -7.30 -6.67
CA GLU A 166 2.93 -7.58 -5.89
C GLU A 166 3.59 -6.26 -5.41
N PRO A 167 4.31 -6.29 -4.28
CA PRO A 167 4.37 -7.39 -3.31
C PRO A 167 3.01 -7.62 -2.62
N VAL A 168 2.76 -8.86 -2.19
CA VAL A 168 1.50 -9.23 -1.52
C VAL A 168 1.26 -8.44 -0.22
N LEU A 169 2.31 -8.08 0.51
CA LEU A 169 2.27 -7.19 1.68
C LEU A 169 2.97 -5.88 1.34
N ASN A 170 2.63 -4.80 2.04
CA ASN A 170 3.41 -3.57 1.99
C ASN A 170 4.73 -3.77 2.75
N PRO A 171 5.88 -3.39 2.17
CA PRO A 171 7.14 -3.36 2.89
C PRO A 171 7.21 -2.17 3.86
N GLY A 172 8.21 -2.23 4.75
CA GLY A 172 8.50 -1.20 5.75
C GLY A 172 8.07 -1.56 7.17
N GLU A 173 7.53 -2.76 7.39
CA GLU A 173 7.32 -3.31 8.73
C GLU A 173 8.24 -4.50 8.94
N PRO A 174 9.00 -4.60 10.04
CA PRO A 174 10.00 -5.67 10.22
C PRO A 174 9.44 -7.09 10.04
N TRP A 175 8.20 -7.31 10.47
CA TRP A 175 7.53 -8.61 10.30
C TRP A 175 7.11 -8.85 8.83
N ALA A 176 6.60 -7.83 8.14
CA ALA A 176 6.17 -7.94 6.74
C ALA A 176 7.38 -8.12 5.83
N ASP A 177 8.47 -7.40 6.08
CA ASP A 177 9.73 -7.53 5.36
C ASP A 177 10.31 -8.95 5.53
N SER A 178 10.22 -9.52 6.74
CA SER A 178 10.59 -10.93 6.99
C SER A 178 9.73 -11.90 6.18
N VAL A 179 8.41 -11.69 6.13
CA VAL A 179 7.49 -12.51 5.32
C VAL A 179 7.88 -12.43 3.85
N LEU A 180 8.04 -11.22 3.31
CA LEU A 180 8.37 -10.99 1.90
C LEU A 180 9.71 -11.63 1.51
N ALA A 181 10.73 -11.50 2.37
CA ALA A 181 12.02 -12.15 2.17
C ALA A 181 11.90 -13.68 2.15
N GLU A 182 11.15 -14.26 3.09
CA GLU A 182 10.96 -15.71 3.17
C GLU A 182 10.11 -16.27 2.01
N LEU A 183 9.08 -15.54 1.56
CA LEU A 183 8.18 -15.97 0.47
C LEU A 183 8.95 -16.29 -0.82
N SER A 184 10.03 -15.56 -1.11
CA SER A 184 10.90 -15.83 -2.26
C SER A 184 11.51 -17.25 -2.26
N THR A 185 11.63 -17.85 -1.08
CA THR A 185 12.22 -19.20 -0.88
C THR A 185 11.18 -20.27 -0.56
N LEU A 186 10.00 -19.87 -0.03
CA LEU A 186 8.99 -20.80 0.45
C LEU A 186 8.11 -21.40 -0.65
N GLY A 187 7.96 -20.71 -1.79
CA GLY A 187 7.19 -21.16 -2.95
C GLY A 187 5.85 -20.41 -3.14
N ALA A 188 5.24 -20.57 -4.33
CA ALA A 188 4.06 -19.82 -4.76
C ALA A 188 2.80 -20.10 -3.89
N GLU A 189 2.72 -21.29 -3.31
CA GLU A 189 1.63 -21.78 -2.48
C GLU A 189 1.55 -21.00 -1.17
N TRP A 190 2.69 -20.51 -0.66
CA TRP A 190 2.72 -19.60 0.47
C TRP A 190 2.22 -18.20 0.10
N ILE A 191 2.47 -17.72 -1.12
CA ILE A 191 1.89 -16.47 -1.62
C ILE A 191 0.35 -16.61 -1.67
N VAL A 192 -0.16 -17.76 -2.14
CA VAL A 192 -1.60 -18.05 -2.12
C VAL A 192 -2.16 -18.03 -0.69
N LEU A 193 -1.45 -18.63 0.28
CA LEU A 193 -1.84 -18.56 1.69
C LEU A 193 -1.89 -17.10 2.17
N VAL A 194 -0.82 -16.31 1.98
CA VAL A 194 -0.76 -14.91 2.46
C VAL A 194 -1.85 -14.05 1.81
N ARG A 195 -2.15 -14.24 0.52
CA ARG A 195 -3.30 -13.57 -0.14
C ARG A 195 -4.64 -13.95 0.50
N HIS A 196 -4.83 -15.22 0.87
CA HIS A 196 -6.02 -15.66 1.60
C HIS A 196 -6.12 -15.02 3.00
N LEU A 197 -4.99 -14.80 3.66
CA LEU A 197 -4.93 -14.09 4.95
C LEU A 197 -5.29 -12.60 4.81
N LEU A 198 -4.95 -11.97 3.69
CA LEU A 198 -5.37 -10.58 3.41
C LEU A 198 -6.88 -10.45 3.16
N ALA A 199 -7.52 -11.50 2.66
CA ALA A 199 -8.95 -11.54 2.39
C ALA A 199 -9.81 -11.76 3.67
N VAL A 200 -9.22 -11.68 4.87
CA VAL A 200 -9.95 -11.81 6.13
C VAL A 200 -11.00 -10.69 6.26
N PRO A 201 -12.29 -11.03 6.39
CA PRO A 201 -13.33 -10.02 6.54
C PRO A 201 -13.13 -9.21 7.81
N GLY A 202 -13.41 -7.90 7.76
CA GLY A 202 -13.16 -6.90 8.80
C GLY A 202 -13.99 -7.05 10.09
N GLY A 203 -14.03 -8.23 10.70
CA GLY A 203 -14.64 -8.45 12.01
C GLY A 203 -15.09 -9.87 12.32
N ALA A 204 -15.19 -10.76 11.31
CA ALA A 204 -15.57 -12.15 11.52
C ALA A 204 -15.05 -13.05 10.39
N HIS A 205 -14.36 -14.12 10.76
CA HIS A 205 -14.10 -15.21 9.81
C HIS A 205 -15.42 -15.92 9.49
N THR A 206 -15.56 -16.35 8.24
CA THR A 206 -16.69 -17.18 7.82
C THR A 206 -16.27 -18.65 7.85
N ARG A 207 -17.23 -19.57 7.96
CA ARG A 207 -16.94 -21.00 7.81
C ARG A 207 -16.27 -21.33 6.47
N ALA A 208 -16.56 -20.55 5.43
CA ALA A 208 -15.92 -20.69 4.12
C ALA A 208 -14.45 -20.27 4.16
N TRP A 209 -14.14 -19.15 4.85
CA TRP A 209 -12.77 -18.70 5.04
C TRP A 209 -11.95 -19.72 5.84
N ASP A 210 -12.50 -20.23 6.95
CA ASP A 210 -11.82 -21.24 7.79
C ASP A 210 -11.51 -22.51 7.02
N ARG A 211 -12.48 -23.02 6.25
CA ARG A 211 -12.30 -24.22 5.44
C ARG A 211 -11.17 -24.03 4.43
N ARG A 212 -11.17 -22.89 3.72
CA ARG A 212 -10.13 -22.60 2.73
C ARG A 212 -8.76 -22.42 3.38
N ALA A 213 -8.69 -21.79 4.55
CA ALA A 213 -7.45 -21.64 5.31
C ALA A 213 -6.90 -23.01 5.75
N ALA A 214 -7.75 -23.91 6.23
CA ALA A 214 -7.38 -25.26 6.61
C ALA A 214 -6.87 -26.09 5.41
N GLU A 215 -7.58 -26.05 4.27
CA GLU A 215 -7.14 -26.72 3.03
C GLU A 215 -5.75 -26.25 2.57
N LEU A 216 -5.50 -24.94 2.61
CA LEU A 216 -4.21 -24.36 2.26
C LEU A 216 -3.12 -24.78 3.26
N ALA A 217 -3.44 -24.83 4.55
CA ALA A 217 -2.51 -25.27 5.57
C ALA A 217 -2.16 -26.77 5.45
N ASP A 218 -3.14 -27.61 5.14
CA ASP A 218 -2.97 -29.04 4.94
C ASP A 218 -2.04 -29.31 3.75
N ALA A 219 -2.24 -28.60 2.63
CA ALA A 219 -1.41 -28.73 1.44
C ALA A 219 0.07 -28.35 1.69
N LEU A 220 0.32 -27.38 2.57
CA LEU A 220 1.65 -26.91 2.94
C LEU A 220 2.30 -27.71 4.08
N GLY A 221 1.52 -28.57 4.76
CA GLY A 221 1.89 -29.26 5.98
C GLY A 221 1.56 -28.43 7.24
N PRO A 222 0.56 -28.83 8.05
CA PRO A 222 0.07 -28.04 9.19
C PRO A 222 1.16 -27.62 10.19
N GLU A 223 2.10 -28.52 10.49
CA GLU A 223 3.20 -28.23 11.41
C GLU A 223 4.21 -27.23 10.83
N ARG A 224 4.47 -27.30 9.51
CA ARG A 224 5.32 -26.33 8.82
C ARG A 224 4.67 -24.95 8.87
N VAL A 225 3.38 -24.88 8.55
CA VAL A 225 2.57 -23.66 8.62
C VAL A 225 2.56 -23.07 10.01
N ARG A 226 2.34 -23.88 11.04
CA ARG A 226 2.36 -23.45 12.44
C ARG A 226 3.67 -22.75 12.79
N ARG A 227 4.81 -23.40 12.55
CA ARG A 227 6.14 -22.85 12.92
C ARG A 227 6.46 -21.55 12.17
N THR A 228 6.14 -21.48 10.88
CA THR A 228 6.37 -20.27 10.08
C THR A 228 5.46 -19.12 10.54
N ALA A 229 4.15 -19.38 10.71
CA ALA A 229 3.21 -18.38 11.17
C ALA A 229 3.50 -17.90 12.61
N GLU A 230 3.94 -18.79 13.50
CA GLU A 230 4.42 -18.42 14.85
C GLU A 230 5.62 -17.47 14.77
N ALA A 231 6.61 -17.73 13.90
CA ALA A 231 7.78 -16.88 13.76
C ALA A 231 7.46 -15.49 13.16
N TRP A 232 6.49 -15.41 12.24
CA TRP A 232 6.01 -14.14 11.71
C TRP A 232 5.23 -13.33 12.75
N LEU A 233 4.34 -13.97 13.51
CA LEU A 233 3.56 -13.31 14.56
C LEU A 233 4.40 -12.91 15.77
N GLU A 234 5.44 -13.66 16.10
CA GLU A 234 6.39 -13.30 17.15
C GLU A 234 7.08 -11.96 16.83
N ARG A 235 7.53 -11.79 15.57
CA ARG A 235 8.06 -10.50 15.09
C ARG A 235 6.99 -9.41 15.07
N ALA A 236 5.79 -9.72 14.60
CA ALA A 236 4.70 -8.74 14.60
C ALA A 236 4.39 -8.28 16.04
N ALA A 237 4.50 -9.16 17.04
CA ALA A 237 4.31 -8.80 18.44
C ALA A 237 5.37 -7.82 18.99
N GLU A 238 6.43 -7.50 18.26
CA GLU A 238 7.36 -6.43 18.63
C GLU A 238 6.81 -5.04 18.28
N GLY A 239 5.97 -4.94 17.23
CA GLY A 239 5.33 -3.71 16.77
C GLY A 239 5.18 -3.65 15.25
N GLY A 240 4.51 -2.59 14.76
CA GLY A 240 4.48 -2.22 13.35
C GLY A 240 5.61 -1.26 12.98
N GLY A 241 5.60 -0.80 11.71
CA GLY A 241 6.59 0.13 11.17
C GLY A 241 6.26 1.63 11.36
N GLY A 242 5.06 1.96 11.83
CA GLY A 242 4.66 3.36 12.06
C GLY A 242 5.47 4.06 13.15
N SER A 243 5.55 5.39 13.13
CA SER A 243 6.26 6.18 14.15
C SER A 243 5.66 6.05 15.55
N ASP A 244 4.37 5.72 15.64
CA ASP A 244 3.63 5.35 16.85
C ASP A 244 3.63 3.84 17.12
N GLY A 245 4.39 3.08 16.33
CA GLY A 245 4.44 1.62 16.31
C GLY A 245 3.24 0.97 15.62
N ALA A 246 2.28 1.73 15.08
CA ALA A 246 1.07 1.14 14.52
C ALA A 246 1.37 0.32 13.26
N TYR A 247 0.54 -0.71 13.05
CA TYR A 247 0.64 -1.51 11.84
C TYR A 247 0.13 -0.77 10.60
N ASP A 248 0.80 -1.00 9.48
CA ASP A 248 0.34 -0.58 8.15
C ASP A 248 -1.11 -1.05 7.95
N ARG A 249 -2.01 -0.11 7.61
CA ARG A 249 -3.44 -0.38 7.42
C ARG A 249 -3.69 -1.48 6.39
N TYR A 250 -2.86 -1.55 5.35
CA TYR A 250 -2.95 -2.57 4.29
C TYR A 250 -2.59 -3.97 4.82
N ASN A 251 -1.60 -4.08 5.70
CA ASN A 251 -1.12 -5.37 6.19
C ASN A 251 -1.94 -5.95 7.36
N ARG A 252 -2.74 -5.12 8.06
CA ARG A 252 -3.55 -5.54 9.22
C ARG A 252 -4.42 -6.79 8.98
N PRO A 253 -5.12 -6.95 7.84
CA PRO A 253 -5.89 -8.16 7.57
C PRO A 253 -5.04 -9.44 7.60
N ALA A 254 -3.81 -9.40 7.07
CA ALA A 254 -2.91 -10.55 7.10
C ALA A 254 -2.54 -10.97 8.53
N LEU A 255 -2.28 -10.02 9.43
CA LEU A 255 -2.02 -10.32 10.85
C LEU A 255 -3.22 -10.96 11.54
N ARG A 256 -4.43 -10.45 11.27
CA ARG A 256 -5.67 -11.06 11.77
C ARG A 256 -5.82 -12.49 11.24
N GLY A 257 -5.53 -12.68 9.95
CA GLY A 257 -5.54 -13.98 9.29
C GLY A 257 -4.54 -14.96 9.89
N LEU A 258 -3.31 -14.53 10.16
CA LEU A 258 -2.28 -15.35 10.80
C LEU A 258 -2.73 -15.83 12.18
N ALA A 259 -3.28 -14.92 13.01
CA ALA A 259 -3.78 -15.30 14.34
C ALA A 259 -4.90 -16.33 14.24
N LEU A 260 -5.86 -16.13 13.33
CA LEU A 260 -6.96 -17.06 13.12
C LEU A 260 -6.50 -18.39 12.53
N LEU A 261 -5.57 -18.38 11.58
CA LEU A 261 -4.97 -19.58 10.99
C LEU A 261 -4.39 -20.48 12.09
N LEU A 262 -3.63 -19.91 13.03
CA LEU A 262 -3.07 -20.69 14.15
C LEU A 262 -4.13 -21.37 15.02
N SER A 263 -5.34 -20.80 15.14
CA SER A 263 -6.44 -21.41 15.88
C SER A 263 -7.07 -22.63 15.18
N LEU A 264 -6.81 -22.81 13.88
CA LEU A 264 -7.29 -23.95 13.09
C LEU A 264 -6.31 -25.14 13.13
N LEU A 265 -5.07 -24.92 13.60
CA LEU A 265 -4.03 -25.94 13.68
C LEU A 265 -4.07 -26.65 15.05
N PRO A 266 -3.46 -27.85 15.18
CA PRO A 266 -3.35 -28.52 16.47
C PRO A 266 -2.75 -27.60 17.53
N ALA A 267 -3.38 -27.55 18.70
CA ALA A 267 -2.98 -26.66 19.78
C ALA A 267 -1.54 -26.94 20.23
N HIS A 268 -0.75 -25.87 20.41
CA HIS A 268 0.65 -25.96 20.84
C HIS A 268 0.98 -24.85 21.86
N PRO A 269 1.80 -25.13 22.90
CA PRO A 269 2.14 -24.14 23.92
C PRO A 269 2.78 -22.85 23.37
N ARG A 270 3.60 -22.97 22.32
CA ARG A 270 4.20 -21.80 21.64
C ARG A 270 3.14 -20.93 20.96
N THR A 271 2.12 -21.53 20.32
CA THR A 271 1.01 -20.81 19.71
C THR A 271 0.30 -19.95 20.75
N VAL A 272 0.01 -20.51 21.94
CA VAL A 272 -0.62 -19.78 23.05
C VAL A 272 0.22 -18.55 23.44
N ARG A 273 1.53 -18.72 23.62
CA ARG A 273 2.44 -17.62 24.00
C ARG A 273 2.52 -16.53 22.93
N VAL A 274 2.65 -16.90 21.66
CA VAL A 274 2.74 -15.94 20.55
C VAL A 274 1.45 -15.14 20.41
N LEU A 275 0.29 -15.81 20.48
CA LEU A 275 -1.00 -15.12 20.47
C LEU A 275 -1.18 -14.23 21.70
N GLY A 276 -0.71 -14.66 22.87
CA GLY A 276 -0.68 -13.85 24.09
C GLY A 276 0.14 -12.57 23.94
N ALA A 277 1.37 -12.69 23.43
CA ALA A 277 2.25 -11.55 23.16
C ALA A 277 1.65 -10.55 22.16
N LEU A 278 0.85 -11.03 21.19
CA LEU A 278 0.11 -10.17 20.27
C LEU A 278 -0.97 -9.34 21.00
N VAL A 279 -1.56 -9.85 22.07
CA VAL A 279 -2.62 -9.18 22.85
C VAL A 279 -2.05 -8.24 23.94
N GLU A 280 -0.92 -8.58 24.55
CA GLU A 280 -0.42 -7.97 25.80
C GLU A 280 0.03 -6.50 25.72
N ARG A 281 0.36 -5.95 24.54
CA ARG A 281 0.88 -4.56 24.37
C ARG A 281 -0.01 -3.59 23.55
N PRO A 282 -1.24 -3.24 23.98
CA PRO A 282 -2.00 -2.11 23.43
C PRO A 282 -1.47 -0.75 23.97
N PRO A 283 -1.70 0.41 23.31
CA PRO A 283 -2.68 0.68 22.23
C PRO A 283 -2.18 0.39 20.81
N VAL A 284 -0.87 0.23 20.62
CA VAL A 284 -0.23 -0.02 19.32
C VAL A 284 -0.85 -1.22 18.56
N LYS A 285 -1.39 -2.19 19.31
CA LYS A 285 -1.96 -3.43 18.78
C LYS A 285 -3.49 -3.53 18.84
N ALA A 286 -4.23 -2.48 19.19
CA ALA A 286 -5.68 -2.57 19.43
C ALA A 286 -6.46 -3.15 18.24
N THR A 287 -6.00 -2.88 17.01
CA THR A 287 -6.65 -3.31 15.75
C THR A 287 -6.47 -4.79 15.42
N VAL A 288 -5.48 -5.47 16.02
CA VAL A 288 -5.18 -6.90 15.81
C VAL A 288 -5.34 -7.74 17.09
N ALA A 289 -5.29 -7.12 18.27
CA ALA A 289 -5.43 -7.80 19.56
C ALA A 289 -6.76 -8.57 19.67
N GLY A 290 -7.86 -8.03 19.12
CA GLY A 290 -9.15 -8.73 19.10
C GLY A 290 -9.08 -10.09 18.38
N SER A 291 -8.31 -10.19 17.29
CA SER A 291 -8.10 -11.46 16.58
C SER A 291 -7.20 -12.41 17.38
N GLY A 292 -6.23 -11.90 18.12
CA GLY A 292 -5.45 -12.70 19.08
C GLY A 292 -6.30 -13.31 20.19
N VAL A 293 -7.18 -12.52 20.80
CA VAL A 293 -8.15 -12.97 21.81
C VAL A 293 -9.08 -14.04 21.23
N GLN A 294 -9.63 -13.79 20.04
CA GLN A 294 -10.50 -14.75 19.36
C GLN A 294 -9.77 -16.05 19.03
N ALA A 295 -8.53 -15.98 18.56
CA ALA A 295 -7.72 -17.15 18.27
C ALA A 295 -7.45 -17.98 19.54
N LEU A 296 -7.06 -17.34 20.65
CA LEU A 296 -6.86 -18.01 21.94
C LEU A 296 -8.12 -18.73 22.42
N ALA A 297 -9.28 -18.09 22.32
CA ALA A 297 -10.56 -18.66 22.72
C ALA A 297 -10.97 -19.90 21.90
N ARG A 298 -10.49 -20.00 20.66
CA ARG A 298 -10.80 -21.09 19.72
C ARG A 298 -9.86 -22.28 19.82
N LEU A 299 -8.72 -22.16 20.52
CA LEU A 299 -7.76 -23.26 20.59
C LEU A 299 -8.41 -24.52 21.18
N ALA A 300 -8.16 -25.65 20.53
CA ALA A 300 -8.76 -26.94 20.87
C ALA A 300 -8.53 -27.31 22.35
N GLY A 301 -9.55 -27.90 22.97
CA GLY A 301 -9.49 -28.34 24.38
C GLY A 301 -9.37 -27.20 25.40
N GLY A 302 -9.65 -25.94 25.01
CA GLY A 302 -9.53 -24.79 25.90
C GLY A 302 -8.08 -24.40 26.22
N ALA A 303 -7.11 -24.81 25.39
CA ALA A 303 -5.68 -24.59 25.64
C ALA A 303 -5.28 -23.10 25.79
N GLY A 304 -6.05 -22.18 25.22
CA GLY A 304 -5.82 -20.73 25.35
C GLY A 304 -6.42 -20.09 26.61
N ARG A 305 -7.26 -20.81 27.38
CA ARG A 305 -7.98 -20.24 28.54
C ARG A 305 -7.04 -19.70 29.63
N PRO A 306 -5.99 -20.41 30.08
CA PRO A 306 -5.09 -19.89 31.11
C PRO A 306 -4.37 -18.60 30.69
N GLU A 307 -4.06 -18.47 29.39
CA GLU A 307 -3.44 -17.26 28.84
C GLU A 307 -4.44 -16.10 28.79
N LEU A 308 -5.70 -16.35 28.45
CA LEU A 308 -6.76 -15.34 28.53
C LEU A 308 -6.98 -14.86 29.98
N GLU A 309 -6.92 -15.75 30.97
CA GLU A 309 -7.00 -15.39 32.39
C GLU A 309 -5.81 -14.49 32.78
N ARG A 310 -4.58 -14.87 32.42
CA ARG A 310 -3.38 -14.04 32.61
C ARG A 310 -3.52 -12.66 31.96
N LEU A 311 -4.01 -12.61 30.71
CA LEU A 311 -4.20 -11.37 29.96
C LEU A 311 -5.28 -10.48 30.59
N ALA A 312 -6.31 -11.05 31.22
CA ALA A 312 -7.34 -10.29 31.92
C ALA A 312 -6.79 -9.49 33.11
N ASP A 313 -5.69 -9.96 33.72
CA ASP A 313 -5.03 -9.30 34.83
C ASP A 313 -4.03 -8.23 34.38
N CYS A 314 -3.38 -8.39 33.22
CA CYS A 314 -2.32 -7.48 32.76
C CYS A 314 -2.76 -6.45 31.70
N VAL A 315 -3.83 -6.70 30.94
CA VAL A 315 -4.29 -5.79 29.88
C VAL A 315 -5.16 -4.67 30.45
N THR A 316 -4.67 -3.43 30.35
CA THR A 316 -5.37 -2.24 30.85
C THR A 316 -6.29 -1.57 29.80
N HIS A 317 -6.12 -1.90 28.52
CA HIS A 317 -6.92 -1.32 27.44
C HIS A 317 -8.38 -1.81 27.49
N LYS A 318 -9.31 -0.89 27.78
CA LYS A 318 -10.72 -1.18 28.08
C LYS A 318 -11.42 -2.07 27.04
N VAL A 319 -11.22 -1.79 25.75
CA VAL A 319 -11.88 -2.54 24.66
C VAL A 319 -11.35 -3.97 24.60
N THR A 320 -10.04 -4.15 24.67
CA THR A 320 -9.39 -5.47 24.63
C THR A 320 -9.74 -6.27 25.88
N LEU A 321 -9.73 -5.66 27.06
CA LEU A 321 -10.15 -6.31 28.30
C LEU A 321 -11.60 -6.78 28.26
N LYS A 322 -12.51 -6.00 27.65
CA LYS A 322 -13.90 -6.42 27.42
C LYS A 322 -13.98 -7.66 26.51
N GLN A 323 -13.17 -7.71 25.45
CA GLN A 323 -13.10 -8.87 24.56
C GLN A 323 -12.56 -10.11 25.29
N ILE A 324 -11.52 -9.97 26.10
CA ILE A 324 -10.94 -11.07 26.91
C ILE A 324 -11.99 -11.62 27.87
N ARG A 325 -12.68 -10.75 28.62
CA ARG A 325 -13.73 -11.17 29.57
C ARG A 325 -14.90 -11.86 28.89
N ALA A 326 -15.29 -11.39 27.71
CA ALA A 326 -16.33 -12.03 26.92
C ALA A 326 -15.89 -13.44 26.46
N ALA A 327 -14.62 -13.61 26.06
CA ALA A 327 -14.07 -14.90 25.67
C ALA A 327 -13.99 -15.91 26.83
N LEU A 328 -13.70 -15.45 28.06
CA LEU A 328 -13.63 -16.31 29.26
C LEU A 328 -15.00 -16.78 29.77
N ALA A 329 -16.08 -16.12 29.35
CA ALA A 329 -17.45 -16.44 29.74
C ALA A 329 -18.09 -17.57 28.92
N VAL A 330 -17.43 -17.99 27.83
CA VAL A 330 -17.81 -19.13 26.96
C VAL A 330 -17.04 -20.38 27.39
#